data_AF-W0JU13-F1
#
_entry.id   AF-W0JU13-F1
#
_cell.length_a   1.000
_cell.length_b   1.000
_cell.length_c   1.000
_cell.angle_alpha   90.00
_cell.angle_beta   90.00
_cell.angle_gamma   90.00
#
_symmetry.space_group_name_H-M   'P 1'
#
loop_
_entity.id
_entity.type
_entity.pdbx_description
1 polymer ?
#
loop_
_entity_poly.entity_id
_entity_poly.type
_entity_poly.pdbx_seq_one_letter_code
_entity_poly.pdbx_strand_id
1 'polypeptide(L)' 'MSPHGFRKGAITHMLNLGKPKDVAFKRMNVGCEVLEAHYDRRNKAEQMGTRCRYLEDL' A
#
# COMPACT_ATOMS: atom_id res chain seq x y z
N MET A 1 12.03 1.57 18.71
CA MET A 1 11.52 1.60 17.32
C MET A 1 10.27 2.48 17.28
N SER A 2 10.17 3.42 16.34
CA SER A 2 8.97 4.27 16.23
C SER A 2 7.76 3.45 15.73
N PRO A 3 6.57 3.58 16.35
CA PRO A 3 5.33 3.00 15.84
C PRO A 3 5.03 3.33 14.36
N HIS A 4 5.59 4.42 13.85
CA HIS A 4 5.48 4.80 12.45
C HIS A 4 6.20 3.83 11.50
N GLY A 5 7.35 3.27 11.90
CA GLY A 5 8.11 2.34 11.07
C GLY A 5 7.33 1.04 10.81
N PHE A 6 6.71 0.50 11.85
CA PHE A 6 5.90 -0.72 11.77
C PHE A 6 4.64 -0.53 10.92
N ARG A 7 3.89 0.56 11.15
CA ARG A 7 2.72 0.88 10.33
C ARG A 7 3.07 1.03 8.85
N LYS A 8 4.21 1.65 8.55
CA LYS A 8 4.72 1.83 7.19
C LYS A 8 5.10 0.53 6.50
N GLY A 9 5.81 -0.37 7.20
CA GLY A 9 6.11 -1.69 6.68
C GLY A 9 4.86 -2.52 6.40
N ALA A 10 3.90 -2.53 7.34
CA ALA A 10 2.67 -3.29 7.22
C ALA A 10 1.79 -2.81 6.04
N ILE A 11 1.63 -1.49 5.86
CA ILE A 11 0.88 -0.92 4.73
C ILE A 11 1.54 -1.28 3.40
N THR A 12 2.86 -1.10 3.31
CA THR A 12 3.62 -1.41 2.08
C THR A 12 3.47 -2.89 1.70
N HIS A 13 3.58 -3.79 2.69
CA HIS A 13 3.40 -5.23 2.48
C HIS A 13 2.00 -5.57 1.96
N MET A 14 0.95 -5.03 2.58
CA MET A 14 -0.43 -5.25 2.13
C MET A 14 -0.67 -4.77 0.69
N LEU A 15 -0.10 -3.61 0.32
CA LEU A 15 -0.24 -3.07 -1.03
C LEU A 15 0.53 -3.91 -2.07
N ASN A 16 1.69 -4.44 -1.71
CA ASN A 16 2.47 -5.34 -2.58
C ASN A 16 1.75 -6.66 -2.87
N LEU A 17 0.96 -7.14 -1.92
CA LEU A 17 0.05 -8.29 -2.08
C LEU A 17 -1.18 -7.99 -2.96
N GLY A 18 -1.23 -6.82 -3.61
CA GLY A 18 -2.33 -6.46 -4.52
C GLY A 18 -3.61 -6.07 -3.81
N LYS A 19 -3.60 -5.82 -2.49
CA LYS A 19 -4.80 -5.34 -1.80
C LYS A 19 -5.13 -3.92 -2.25
N PRO A 20 -6.40 -3.64 -2.58
CA PRO A 20 -6.85 -2.29 -2.92
C PRO A 20 -6.51 -1.25 -1.83
N LYS A 21 -6.15 -0.03 -2.26
CA LYS A 21 -5.72 1.07 -1.37
C LYS A 21 -6.81 1.44 -0.35
N ASP A 22 -8.08 1.41 -0.76
CA ASP A 22 -9.25 1.67 0.07
C ASP A 22 -9.41 0.65 1.22
N VAL A 23 -9.09 -0.63 0.97
CA VAL A 23 -9.07 -1.68 2.00
C VAL A 23 -7.91 -1.46 2.98
N ALA A 24 -6.73 -1.07 2.49
CA ALA A 24 -5.57 -0.78 3.34
C ALA A 24 -5.82 0.46 4.23
N PHE A 25 -6.39 1.53 3.67
CA PHE A 25 -6.80 2.73 4.40
C PHE A 25 -7.80 2.38 5.52
N LYS A 26 -8.92 1.74 5.18
CA LYS A 26 -9.98 1.43 6.15
C LYS A 26 -9.47 0.60 7.33
N ARG A 27 -8.55 -0.34 7.09
CA ARG A 27 -7.95 -1.19 8.13
C ARG A 27 -6.96 -0.47 9.05
N MET A 28 -6.37 0.63 8.58
CA MET A 28 -5.31 1.34 9.28
C MET A 28 -5.74 2.73 9.79
N ASN A 29 -6.99 3.12 9.53
CA ASN A 29 -7.60 4.41 9.93
C ASN A 29 -6.76 5.63 9.48
N VAL A 30 -6.29 5.62 8.23
CA VAL A 30 -5.39 6.66 7.66
C VAL A 30 -5.82 7.12 6.26
N GLY A 31 -6.27 8.37 6.11
CA GLY A 31 -6.75 8.91 4.82
C GLY A 31 -5.84 8.56 3.62
N CYS A 32 -6.44 8.39 2.43
CA CYS A 32 -5.72 7.93 1.24
C CYS A 32 -4.52 8.83 0.89
N GLU A 33 -4.66 10.15 1.06
CA GLU A 33 -3.60 11.14 0.84
C GLU A 33 -2.43 10.96 1.82
N VAL A 34 -2.71 10.70 3.09
CA VAL A 34 -1.70 10.44 4.13
C VAL A 34 -0.98 9.12 3.86
N LEU A 35 -1.72 8.11 3.41
CA LEU A 35 -1.18 6.81 3.05
C LEU A 35 -0.21 6.93 1.87
N GLU A 36 -0.56 7.69 0.84
CA GLU A 36 0.28 7.94 -0.34
C GLU A 36 1.50 8.82 -0.02
N ALA A 37 1.32 9.87 0.79
CA ALA A 37 2.41 10.79 1.15
C ALA A 37 3.43 10.17 2.11
N HIS A 38 2.99 9.31 3.04
CA HIS A 38 3.83 8.92 4.18
C HIS A 38 4.02 7.43 4.35
N TYR A 39 3.21 6.58 3.74
CA TYR A 39 3.20 5.13 4.03
C TYR A 39 3.47 4.25 2.81
N ASP A 40 3.02 4.61 1.60
CA ASP A 40 3.35 3.89 0.37
C ASP A 40 4.81 4.19 -0.03
N ARG A 41 5.67 3.18 0.04
CA ARG A 41 7.09 3.27 -0.36
C ARG A 41 7.35 2.74 -1.76
N ARG A 42 6.33 2.27 -2.47
CA ARG A 42 6.50 1.66 -3.79
C ARG A 42 6.87 2.72 -4.81
N ASN A 43 7.85 2.42 -5.64
CA ASN A 43 8.16 3.21 -6.82
C ASN A 43 7.10 3.00 -7.92
N LYS A 44 7.13 3.83 -8.96
CA LYS A 44 6.15 3.76 -10.07
C LYS A 44 6.12 2.39 -10.77
N ALA A 45 7.27 1.72 -10.89
CA ALA A 45 7.36 0.41 -11.52
C ALA A 45 6.73 -0.69 -10.66
N GLU A 46 6.93 -0.68 -9.34
CA GLU A 46 6.29 -1.61 -8.39
C GLU A 46 4.77 -1.42 -8.36
N GLN A 47 4.29 -0.18 -8.41
CA GLN A 47 2.87 0.12 -8.53
C GLN A 47 2.30 -0.42 -9.85
N MET A 48 3.01 -0.22 -10.97
CA MET A 48 2.63 -0.75 -12.27
C MET A 48 2.58 -2.28 -12.26
N GLY A 49 3.61 -2.95 -11.73
CA GLY A 49 3.65 -4.41 -11.64
C GLY A 49 2.51 -4.97 -10.79
N THR A 50 2.11 -4.27 -9.73
CA THR A 50 0.93 -4.65 -8.93
C THR A 50 -0.37 -4.55 -9.75
N ARG A 51 -0.51 -3.51 -10.59
CA ARG A 51 -1.66 -3.35 -11.50
C ARG A 51 -1.68 -4.42 -12.59
N CYS A 52 -0.52 -4.72 -13.19
CA CYS A 52 -0.40 -5.80 -14.18
C CYS A 52 -0.83 -7.14 -13.59
N ARG A 53 -0.30 -7.52 -12.42
CA ARG A 53 -0.71 -8.76 -11.73
C ARG A 53 -2.22 -8.82 -11.46
N TYR A 54 -2.81 -7.71 -11.00
CA TYR A 54 -4.26 -7.66 -10.77
C TYR A 54 -5.07 -7.91 -12.06
N LEU A 55 -4.60 -7.42 -13.21
CA LEU A 55 -5.24 -7.65 -14.50
C LEU A 55 -5.01 -9.07 -15.04
N GLU A 56 -3.89 -9.70 -14.69
CA GLU A 56 -3.59 -11.10 -15.02
C GLU A 56 -4.44 -12.08 -14.18
N ASP A 57 -4.77 -11.71 -12.95
CA ASP A 57 -5.61 -12.49 -12.02
C ASP A 57 -7.13 -12.34 -12.27
N LEU A 58 -7.53 -11.57 -13.30
CA LEU A 58 -8.92 -11.18 -13.61
C LEU A 58 -9.53 -12.04 -14.72
#